data_AF-A0A0G2DT81-F1
#
_entry.id   AF-A0A0G2DT81-F1
#
_cell.length_a   1.000
_cell.length_b   1.000
_cell.length_c   1.000
_cell.angle_alpha   90.00
_cell.angle_beta   90.00
_cell.angle_gamma   90.00
#
_symmetry.space_group_name_H-M   'P 1'
#
loop_
_entity.id
_entity.type
_entity.pdbx_description
1 polymer ?
#
loop_
_entity_poly.entity_id
_entity_poly.type
_entity_poly.pdbx_seq_one_letter_code
_entity_poly.pdbx_strand_id
1 'polypeptide(L)'
;MSSIHDNVPDTCSSCEQLPDATTALRRCSRCRTVAYCSSACQTAHWPTHQPSCKRPNYILEAWMCPGEITNPAVKRTLSCPSTATFLELHYALQLAFGWTDTHDWDFCVKDRTYKPREFNLLDHIRVSGIRDARGLAELKGEDTSAYDAQMAAEPRQFLLRLKSLPGMGYRRTEAFFGDEAHGHPRTPEKPANKLKLWQVLETEPYKGQQCIYTYDFGDN
;
A
#
# COMPACT_ATOMS: atom_id res chain seq x y z
N MET A 1 4.26 18.64 4.11
CA MET A 1 4.01 18.67 2.66
C MET A 1 2.79 19.54 2.42
N SER A 2 2.99 20.82 2.09
CA SER A 2 1.93 21.72 1.63
C SER A 2 1.60 21.35 0.18
N SER A 3 0.36 20.95 -0.08
CA SER A 3 -0.09 20.54 -1.40
C SER A 3 -0.48 21.76 -2.22
N ILE A 4 -0.14 21.76 -3.51
CA ILE A 4 -0.53 22.81 -4.49
C ILE A 4 -2.08 22.94 -4.61
N HIS A 5 -2.82 21.99 -4.06
CA HIS A 5 -4.29 21.98 -4.00
C HIS A 5 -4.89 22.43 -2.66
N ASP A 6 -4.11 23.08 -1.78
CA ASP A 6 -4.60 23.52 -0.46
C ASP A 6 -5.41 24.82 -0.50
N ASN A 7 -5.50 25.50 -1.66
CA ASN A 7 -6.39 26.66 -1.78
C ASN A 7 -7.86 26.21 -1.88
N VAL A 8 -8.66 26.50 -0.86
CA VAL A 8 -10.10 26.23 -0.87
C VAL A 8 -10.75 27.27 -1.79
N PRO A 9 -11.60 26.91 -2.75
CA PRO A 9 -12.38 27.90 -3.48
C PRO A 9 -13.12 28.82 -2.50
N ASP A 10 -13.00 30.14 -2.68
CA ASP A 10 -13.55 31.13 -1.75
C ASP A 10 -15.09 31.20 -1.81
N THR A 11 -15.69 30.69 -2.88
CA THR A 11 -17.14 30.73 -3.12
C THR A 11 -17.72 29.36 -3.46
N CYS A 12 -19.03 29.21 -3.21
CA CYS A 12 -19.79 28.04 -3.63
C CYS A 12 -19.87 27.97 -5.17
N SER A 13 -19.45 26.85 -5.77
CA SER A 13 -19.48 26.69 -7.24
C SER A 13 -20.88 26.50 -7.84
N SER A 14 -21.94 26.63 -7.04
CA SER A 14 -23.33 26.47 -7.47
C SER A 14 -24.16 27.73 -7.27
N CYS A 15 -24.07 28.37 -6.09
CA CYS A 15 -24.80 29.59 -5.76
C CYS A 15 -23.91 30.85 -5.66
N GLU A 16 -22.59 30.72 -5.85
CA GLU A 16 -21.60 31.79 -5.86
C GLU A 16 -21.46 32.58 -4.54
N GLN A 17 -22.16 32.15 -3.48
CA GLN A 17 -22.08 32.77 -2.16
C GLN A 17 -20.77 32.45 -1.45
N LEU A 18 -20.26 33.44 -0.71
CA LEU A 18 -19.16 33.30 0.24
C LEU A 18 -19.61 32.46 1.46
N PRO A 19 -18.69 31.73 2.13
CA PRO A 19 -18.99 31.11 3.41
C PRO A 19 -19.35 32.18 4.44
N ASP A 20 -20.38 31.92 5.23
CA ASP A 20 -20.74 32.73 6.39
C ASP A 20 -20.17 32.11 7.69
N ALA A 21 -20.39 32.76 8.83
CA ALA A 21 -19.91 32.27 10.13
C ALA A 21 -20.44 30.87 10.53
N THR A 22 -21.52 30.42 9.87
CA THR A 22 -22.21 29.15 10.15
C THR A 22 -21.97 28.08 9.08
N THR A 23 -21.53 28.46 7.88
CA THR A 23 -21.54 27.62 6.68
C THR A 23 -20.16 27.59 6.03
N ALA A 24 -19.35 26.63 6.46
CA ALA A 24 -18.07 26.35 5.81
C ALA A 24 -18.27 25.61 4.48
N LEU A 25 -17.55 26.04 3.44
CA LEU A 25 -17.54 25.36 2.14
C LEU A 25 -16.89 23.98 2.25
N ARG A 26 -17.55 22.97 1.65
CA ARG A 26 -17.06 21.60 1.57
C ARG A 26 -16.58 21.31 0.16
N ARG A 27 -15.34 20.88 0.02
CA ARG A 27 -14.79 20.47 -1.28
C ARG A 27 -15.49 19.25 -1.83
N CYS A 28 -15.60 19.17 -3.15
CA CYS A 28 -15.97 17.92 -3.81
C CYS A 28 -14.97 16.83 -3.41
N SER A 29 -15.46 15.76 -2.78
CA SER A 29 -14.62 14.68 -2.23
C SER A 29 -13.78 13.97 -3.30
N ARG A 30 -14.21 14.02 -4.57
CA ARG A 30 -13.54 13.39 -5.70
C ARG A 30 -12.42 14.26 -6.27
N CYS A 31 -12.73 15.45 -6.79
CA CYS A 31 -11.74 16.28 -7.49
C CYS A 31 -11.02 17.28 -6.58
N ARG A 32 -11.63 17.67 -5.46
CA ARG A 32 -11.15 18.71 -4.54
C ARG A 32 -10.91 20.09 -5.17
N THR A 33 -11.33 20.33 -6.41
CA THR A 33 -11.13 21.59 -7.15
C THR A 33 -12.27 22.59 -7.01
N VAL A 34 -13.46 22.13 -6.65
CA VAL A 34 -14.67 22.95 -6.44
C VAL A 34 -15.20 22.73 -5.03
N ALA A 35 -15.95 23.70 -4.50
CA ALA A 35 -16.52 23.63 -3.16
C ALA A 35 -17.99 24.09 -3.12
N TYR A 36 -18.73 23.58 -2.15
CA TYR A 36 -20.17 23.79 -2.01
C TYR A 36 -20.53 24.09 -0.56
N CYS A 37 -21.50 24.99 -0.36
CA CYS A 37 -22.05 25.26 0.98
C CYS A 37 -22.92 24.10 1.50
N SER A 38 -23.48 23.29 0.60
CA SER A 38 -24.39 22.19 0.94
C SER A 38 -24.38 21.06 -0.09
N SER A 39 -24.89 19.90 0.29
CA SER A 39 -25.13 18.79 -0.64
C SER A 39 -26.16 19.15 -1.72
N ALA A 40 -27.13 20.01 -1.42
CA ALA A 40 -28.10 20.51 -2.40
C ALA A 40 -27.42 21.28 -3.53
N CYS A 41 -26.50 22.20 -3.18
CA CYS A 41 -25.69 22.94 -4.16
C CYS A 41 -24.80 22.02 -5.00
N GLN A 42 -24.22 20.98 -4.38
CA GLN A 42 -23.43 19.98 -5.11
C GLN A 42 -24.26 19.22 -6.13
N THR A 43 -25.46 18.75 -5.74
CA THR A 43 -26.36 18.01 -6.63
C THR A 43 -26.86 18.88 -7.77
N ALA A 44 -27.20 20.15 -7.49
CA ALA A 44 -27.63 21.10 -8.51
C ALA A 44 -26.54 21.37 -9.56
N HIS A 45 -25.27 21.48 -9.14
CA HIS A 45 -24.13 21.72 -10.03
C HIS A 45 -23.57 20.42 -10.67
N TRP A 46 -24.04 19.23 -10.26
CA TRP A 46 -23.48 17.97 -10.73
C TRP A 46 -23.53 17.77 -12.26
N PRO A 47 -24.62 18.11 -12.99
CA PRO A 47 -24.66 17.91 -14.44
C PRO A 47 -23.56 18.64 -15.22
N THR A 48 -23.18 19.84 -14.78
CA THR A 48 -22.11 20.64 -15.41
C THR A 48 -20.74 20.27 -14.86
N HIS A 49 -20.65 19.85 -13.59
CA HIS A 49 -19.39 19.47 -12.95
C HIS A 49 -18.89 18.08 -13.35
N GLN A 50 -19.79 17.09 -13.53
CA GLN A 50 -19.43 15.69 -13.72
C GLN A 50 -18.38 15.45 -14.84
N PRO A 51 -18.49 16.08 -16.03
CA PRO A 51 -17.51 15.86 -17.11
C PRO A 51 -16.09 16.33 -16.76
N SER A 52 -15.97 17.36 -15.93
CA SER A 52 -14.68 17.93 -15.50
C SER A 52 -14.20 17.41 -14.14
N CYS A 53 -15.01 16.60 -13.45
CA CYS A 53 -14.71 16.06 -12.12
C CYS A 53 -13.66 14.94 -12.17
N LYS A 54 -12.38 15.33 -12.18
CA LYS A 54 -11.22 14.41 -12.16
C LYS A 54 -10.55 14.40 -10.80
N ARG A 55 -10.23 13.21 -10.28
CA ARG A 55 -9.42 13.09 -9.06
C ARG A 55 -7.99 13.57 -9.36
N PRO A 56 -7.32 14.27 -8.44
CA PRO A 56 -5.93 14.67 -8.64
C PRO A 56 -5.02 13.42 -8.71
N ASN A 57 -3.83 13.61 -9.25
CA ASN A 57 -2.77 12.62 -9.18
C ASN A 57 -2.16 12.60 -7.76
N TYR A 58 -1.59 11.46 -7.37
CA TYR A 58 -0.71 11.38 -6.22
C TYR A 58 0.73 11.70 -6.64
N ILE A 59 1.42 12.48 -5.83
CA ILE A 59 2.87 12.65 -5.94
C ILE A 59 3.49 11.65 -4.95
N LEU A 60 4.07 10.58 -5.48
CA LEU A 60 4.66 9.50 -4.70
C LEU A 60 6.18 9.63 -4.73
N GLU A 61 6.81 9.62 -3.56
CA GLU A 61 8.26 9.47 -3.44
C GLU A 61 8.60 8.01 -3.17
N ALA A 62 9.27 7.36 -4.11
CA ALA A 62 9.79 6.01 -3.97
C ALA A 62 11.26 6.08 -3.58
N TRP A 63 11.58 5.58 -2.38
CA TRP A 63 12.93 5.53 -1.83
C TRP A 63 13.46 4.10 -1.93
N MET A 64 14.64 3.91 -2.51
CA MET A 64 15.30 2.60 -2.57
C MET A 64 16.08 2.40 -1.28
N CYS A 65 15.72 1.36 -0.52
CA CYS A 65 16.36 0.93 0.73
C CYS A 65 16.95 2.09 1.58
N PRO A 66 16.14 3.04 2.06
CA PRO A 66 16.62 4.31 2.64
C PRO A 66 17.43 4.19 3.95
N GLY A 67 17.56 2.99 4.52
CA GLY A 67 18.46 2.69 5.65
C GLY A 67 19.79 2.04 5.25
N GLU A 68 19.88 1.50 4.04
CA GLU A 68 21.04 0.76 3.54
C GLU A 68 21.77 1.58 2.48
N ILE A 69 21.02 2.18 1.56
CA ILE A 69 21.55 3.02 0.48
C ILE A 69 21.32 4.49 0.85
N THR A 70 22.26 5.04 1.61
CA THR A 70 22.15 6.41 2.15
C THR A 70 23.03 7.43 1.44
N ASN A 71 24.08 7.00 0.72
CA ASN A 71 25.02 7.92 0.06
C ASN A 71 25.53 7.41 -1.31
N PRO A 72 25.00 7.95 -2.43
CA PRO A 72 23.86 8.86 -2.51
C PRO A 72 22.54 8.12 -2.26
N ALA A 73 21.60 8.75 -1.55
CA ALA A 73 20.25 8.20 -1.41
C ALA A 73 19.57 8.12 -2.78
N VAL A 74 19.06 6.95 -3.13
CA VAL A 74 18.40 6.71 -4.42
C VAL A 74 16.89 6.84 -4.26
N LYS A 75 16.30 7.87 -4.89
CA LYS A 75 14.85 8.08 -4.89
C LYS A 75 14.29 8.52 -6.24
N ARG A 76 13.00 8.28 -6.46
CA ARG A 76 12.24 8.74 -7.62
C ARG A 76 10.92 9.38 -7.19
N THR A 77 10.52 10.45 -7.86
CA THR A 77 9.24 11.11 -7.63
C THR A 77 8.32 10.86 -8.82
N LEU A 78 7.14 10.29 -8.56
CA LEU A 78 6.19 9.86 -9.57
C LEU A 78 4.88 10.66 -9.42
N SER A 79 4.32 11.12 -10.53
CA SER A 79 2.94 11.62 -10.59
C SER A 79 2.03 10.51 -11.09
N CYS A 80 1.28 9.88 -10.20
CA CYS A 80 0.47 8.72 -10.50
C CYS A 80 -1.03 9.09 -10.51
N PRO A 81 -1.79 8.75 -11.57
CA PRO A 81 -3.24 8.92 -11.55
C PRO A 81 -3.84 8.21 -10.35
N SER A 82 -4.69 8.89 -9.60
CA SER A 82 -5.29 8.28 -8.40
C SER A 82 -6.14 7.05 -8.71
N THR A 83 -6.65 6.95 -9.94
CA THR A 83 -7.40 5.80 -10.46
C THR A 83 -6.53 4.67 -11.01
N ALA A 84 -5.21 4.86 -11.10
CA ALA A 84 -4.28 3.81 -11.47
C ALA A 84 -4.33 2.68 -10.43
N THR A 85 -4.07 1.47 -10.88
CA THR A 85 -3.94 0.26 -10.07
C THR A 85 -2.54 0.14 -9.49
N PHE A 86 -2.37 -0.71 -8.48
CA PHE A 86 -1.03 -1.02 -7.97
C PHE A 86 -0.17 -1.77 -9.00
N LEU A 87 -0.80 -2.51 -9.92
CA LEU A 87 -0.08 -3.08 -11.07
C LEU A 87 0.48 -1.99 -12.01
N GLU A 88 -0.29 -0.95 -12.31
CA GLU A 88 0.20 0.18 -13.10
C GLU A 88 1.28 0.97 -12.35
N LEU A 89 1.17 1.08 -11.01
CA LEU A 89 2.24 1.66 -10.19
C LEU A 89 3.52 0.84 -10.24
N HIS A 90 3.43 -0.49 -10.19
CA HIS A 90 4.58 -1.38 -10.36
C HIS A 90 5.30 -1.09 -11.68
N TYR A 91 4.59 -1.07 -12.81
CA TYR A 91 5.21 -0.73 -14.10
C TYR A 91 5.84 0.67 -14.12
N ALA A 92 5.20 1.65 -13.49
CA ALA A 92 5.77 2.99 -13.36
C ALA A 92 7.08 3.00 -12.55
N LEU A 93 7.18 2.18 -11.49
CA LEU A 93 8.40 2.00 -10.72
C LEU A 93 9.49 1.33 -11.55
N GLN A 94 9.17 0.23 -12.24
CA GLN A 94 10.11 -0.47 -13.12
C GLN A 94 10.73 0.49 -14.15
N LEU A 95 9.91 1.30 -14.83
CA LEU A 95 10.38 2.31 -15.78
C LEU A 95 11.24 3.40 -15.11
N ALA A 96 10.84 3.88 -13.93
CA ALA A 96 11.54 4.97 -13.24
C ALA A 96 12.91 4.56 -12.65
N PHE A 97 13.07 3.28 -12.32
CA PHE A 97 14.33 2.71 -11.84
C PHE A 97 15.14 2.01 -12.94
N GLY A 98 14.59 1.86 -14.16
CA GLY A 98 15.27 1.18 -15.26
C GLY A 98 15.37 -0.33 -15.07
N TRP A 99 14.38 -0.92 -14.39
CA TRP A 99 14.31 -2.35 -14.13
C TRP A 99 13.49 -3.09 -15.20
N THR A 100 13.74 -4.39 -15.29
CA THR A 100 13.01 -5.31 -16.17
C THR A 100 12.09 -6.17 -15.31
N ASP A 101 10.79 -6.21 -15.61
CA ASP A 101 9.76 -6.97 -14.89
C ASP A 101 9.92 -8.49 -15.06
N THR A 102 10.96 -9.04 -14.43
CA THR A 102 11.41 -10.43 -14.59
C THR A 102 11.19 -11.28 -13.35
N HIS A 103 10.80 -10.65 -12.23
CA HIS A 103 10.81 -11.27 -10.91
C HIS A 103 9.54 -10.95 -10.12
N ASP A 104 9.38 -11.67 -9.01
CA ASP A 104 8.24 -11.50 -8.11
C ASP A 104 8.34 -10.19 -7.33
N TRP A 105 7.17 -9.63 -7.03
CA TRP A 105 7.06 -8.37 -6.30
C TRP A 105 5.76 -8.27 -5.54
N ASP A 106 5.77 -7.45 -4.50
CA ASP A 106 4.58 -7.10 -3.74
C ASP A 106 4.60 -5.65 -3.25
N PHE A 107 3.41 -5.17 -2.86
CA PHE A 107 3.28 -3.99 -2.01
C PHE A 107 2.70 -4.39 -0.67
N CYS A 108 3.33 -3.91 0.41
CA CYS A 108 2.84 -4.11 1.77
C CYS A 108 2.58 -2.76 2.46
N VAL A 109 1.39 -2.57 3.03
CA VAL A 109 1.07 -1.39 3.84
C VAL A 109 1.48 -1.66 5.27
N LYS A 110 2.44 -0.91 5.83
CA LYS A 110 2.90 -1.11 7.22
C LYS A 110 1.81 -0.79 8.23
N ASP A 111 1.72 -1.63 9.26
CA ASP A 111 1.00 -1.30 10.48
C ASP A 111 1.93 -0.50 11.41
N ARG A 112 1.66 0.80 11.60
CA ARG A 112 2.45 1.66 12.51
C ARG A 112 2.41 1.19 13.97
N THR A 113 1.42 0.38 14.34
CA THR A 113 1.30 -0.14 15.71
C THR A 113 2.14 -1.38 15.93
N TYR A 114 2.69 -1.97 14.86
CA TYR A 114 3.54 -3.14 14.95
C TYR A 114 4.83 -2.83 15.72
N LYS A 115 5.14 -3.72 16.66
CA LYS A 115 6.43 -3.75 17.37
C LYS A 115 7.04 -5.14 17.16
N PRO A 116 8.23 -5.23 16.54
CA PRO A 116 8.90 -6.52 16.39
C PRO A 116 9.21 -7.10 17.77
N ARG A 117 9.10 -8.42 17.89
CA ARG A 117 9.59 -9.15 19.07
C ARG A 117 11.12 -9.08 19.11
N GLU A 118 11.67 -9.24 20.31
CA GLU A 118 13.09 -9.54 20.43
C GLU A 118 13.40 -10.81 19.65
N PHE A 119 14.55 -10.81 18.97
CA PHE A 119 14.98 -11.95 18.18
C PHE A 119 15.11 -13.18 19.08
N ASN A 120 14.37 -14.23 18.73
CA ASN A 120 14.49 -15.53 19.36
C ASN A 120 14.99 -16.53 18.31
N LEU A 121 16.18 -17.10 18.56
CA LEU A 121 16.81 -18.05 17.65
C LEU A 121 15.95 -19.30 17.41
N LEU A 122 15.22 -19.78 18.43
CA LEU A 122 14.35 -20.95 18.29
C LEU A 122 13.12 -20.64 17.43
N ASP A 123 12.54 -19.45 17.58
CA ASP A 123 11.43 -19.00 16.73
C ASP A 123 11.94 -18.79 15.30
N HIS A 124 13.12 -18.20 15.12
CA HIS A 124 13.74 -18.05 13.81
C HIS A 124 13.98 -19.40 13.14
N ILE A 125 14.53 -20.40 13.83
CA ILE A 125 14.73 -21.76 13.28
C ILE A 125 13.39 -22.43 12.95
N ARG A 126 12.35 -22.22 13.77
CA ARG A 126 11.01 -22.77 13.54
C ARG A 126 10.34 -22.15 12.33
N VAL A 127 10.44 -20.82 12.16
CA VAL A 127 9.86 -20.05 11.07
C VAL A 127 10.65 -20.26 9.79
N SER A 128 11.96 -20.00 9.77
CA SER A 128 12.80 -19.94 8.56
C SER A 128 13.03 -21.28 7.85
N GLY A 129 12.40 -22.36 8.32
CA GLY A 129 12.42 -23.66 7.65
C GLY A 129 13.81 -24.27 7.43
N ILE A 130 14.87 -23.83 8.13
CA ILE A 130 16.19 -24.47 8.06
C ILE A 130 16.07 -25.84 8.73
N ARG A 131 15.61 -26.82 7.96
CA ARG A 131 15.31 -28.17 8.38
C ARG A 131 16.01 -29.12 7.42
N ASP A 132 16.97 -29.88 7.94
CA ASP A 132 17.42 -31.06 7.21
C ASP A 132 16.28 -32.10 7.17
N ALA A 133 16.41 -33.10 6.31
CA ALA A 133 15.38 -34.13 6.14
C ALA A 133 15.10 -34.93 7.43
N ARG A 134 15.99 -34.90 8.43
CA ARG A 134 15.83 -35.56 9.73
C ARG A 134 14.93 -34.74 10.67
N GLY A 135 15.16 -33.43 10.79
CA GLY A 135 14.32 -32.56 11.62
C GLY A 135 12.85 -32.49 11.16
N LEU A 136 12.60 -32.65 9.86
CA LEU A 136 11.24 -32.66 9.30
C LEU A 136 10.46 -33.95 9.62
N ALA A 137 11.15 -35.06 9.92
CA ALA A 137 10.52 -36.33 10.30
C ALA A 137 10.18 -36.37 11.80
N GLU A 138 11.00 -35.74 12.64
CA GLU A 138 10.79 -35.64 14.09
C GLU A 138 9.63 -34.70 14.46
N LEU A 139 9.37 -33.65 13.66
CA LEU A 139 8.30 -32.67 13.89
C LEU A 139 6.92 -33.09 13.39
N LYS A 140 6.80 -34.11 12.53
CA LYS A 140 5.50 -34.53 11.96
C LYS A 140 4.48 -35.07 12.97
N GLY A 141 4.89 -35.27 14.22
CA GLY A 141 4.02 -35.67 15.33
C GLY A 141 3.99 -34.68 16.50
N GLU A 142 4.62 -33.51 16.37
CA GLU A 142 4.65 -32.52 17.44
C GLU A 142 3.38 -31.65 17.40
N ASP A 143 2.73 -31.45 18.55
CA ASP A 143 1.56 -30.58 18.66
C ASP A 143 1.99 -29.11 18.57
N THR A 144 1.86 -28.53 17.38
CA THR A 144 2.16 -27.11 17.14
C THR A 144 1.02 -26.18 17.51
N SER A 145 -0.13 -26.67 17.98
CA SER A 145 -1.34 -25.85 18.19
C SER A 145 -1.11 -24.66 19.13
N ALA A 146 -0.30 -24.83 20.19
CA ALA A 146 0.07 -23.75 21.10
C ALA A 146 0.96 -22.70 20.42
N TYR A 147 1.90 -23.14 19.59
CA TYR A 147 2.77 -22.26 18.79
C TYR A 147 1.97 -21.52 17.71
N ASP A 148 1.10 -22.22 16.98
CA ASP A 148 0.24 -21.66 15.94
C ASP A 148 -0.75 -20.64 16.53
N ALA A 149 -1.34 -20.95 17.69
CA ALA A 149 -2.18 -20.01 18.44
C ALA A 149 -1.39 -18.79 18.92
N GLN A 150 -0.15 -18.98 19.36
CA GLN A 150 0.75 -17.89 19.74
C GLN A 150 1.10 -17.00 18.53
N MET A 151 1.43 -17.59 17.37
CA MET A 151 1.72 -16.87 16.13
C MET A 151 0.48 -16.12 15.61
N ALA A 152 -0.72 -16.72 15.67
CA ALA A 152 -1.96 -16.07 15.28
C ALA A 152 -2.32 -14.87 16.18
N ALA A 153 -1.89 -14.89 17.43
CA ALA A 153 -2.04 -13.80 18.39
C ALA A 153 -1.03 -12.66 18.18
N GLU A 154 0.06 -12.89 17.43
CA GLU A 154 1.12 -11.89 17.22
C GLU A 154 0.62 -10.67 16.45
N PRO A 155 1.13 -9.46 16.77
CA PRO A 155 0.75 -8.27 16.03
C PRO A 155 1.18 -8.41 14.57
N ARG A 156 0.25 -8.16 13.64
CA ARG A 156 0.58 -8.16 12.21
C ARG A 156 1.52 -6.99 11.89
N GLN A 157 2.54 -7.27 11.08
CA GLN A 157 3.44 -6.23 10.58
C GLN A 157 2.80 -5.36 9.49
N PHE A 158 1.89 -5.94 8.73
CA PHE A 158 1.27 -5.32 7.57
C PHE A 158 -0.26 -5.29 7.68
N LEU A 159 -0.87 -4.20 7.24
CA LEU A 159 -2.33 -4.04 7.18
C LEU A 159 -2.94 -4.65 5.91
N LEU A 160 -2.15 -4.72 4.84
CA LEU A 160 -2.57 -5.17 3.51
C LEU A 160 -1.34 -5.58 2.72
N ARG A 161 -1.46 -6.69 1.99
CA ARG A 161 -0.47 -7.14 1.02
C ARG A 161 -1.10 -7.23 -0.37
N LEU A 162 -0.41 -6.67 -1.37
CA LEU A 162 -0.83 -6.66 -2.75
C LEU A 162 0.18 -7.42 -3.59
N LYS A 163 -0.24 -8.58 -4.10
CA LYS A 163 0.61 -9.47 -4.90
C LYS A 163 0.44 -9.23 -6.40
N SER A 164 1.46 -9.64 -7.15
CA SER A 164 1.37 -9.82 -8.60
C SER A 164 0.23 -10.78 -8.99
N LEU A 165 -0.12 -10.83 -10.27
CA LEU A 165 -1.24 -11.65 -10.73
C LEU A 165 -0.93 -13.16 -10.62
N PRO A 166 -1.90 -14.00 -10.22
CA PRO A 166 -1.72 -15.44 -10.18
C PRO A 166 -1.26 -15.99 -11.53
N GLY A 167 -0.14 -16.72 -11.55
CA GLY A 167 0.42 -17.34 -12.75
C GLY A 167 1.45 -16.51 -13.52
N MET A 168 1.74 -15.26 -13.10
CA MET A 168 2.92 -14.52 -13.58
C MET A 168 4.16 -14.71 -12.69
N GLY A 169 4.01 -15.35 -11.52
CA GLY A 169 5.13 -15.65 -10.65
C GLY A 169 5.84 -16.96 -11.00
N TYR A 170 7.14 -17.01 -10.75
CA TYR A 170 7.90 -18.26 -10.86
C TYR A 170 7.53 -19.14 -9.66
N ARG A 171 6.91 -20.32 -9.90
CA ARG A 171 6.49 -21.27 -8.84
C ARG A 171 7.56 -21.67 -7.82
N ARG A 172 8.84 -21.40 -8.10
CA ARG A 172 9.98 -21.85 -7.30
C ARG A 172 10.51 -20.77 -6.34
N THR A 173 10.18 -19.50 -6.55
CA THR A 173 10.62 -18.36 -5.71
C THR A 173 9.74 -18.15 -4.46
N GLU A 174 8.47 -18.54 -4.51
CA GLU A 174 7.54 -18.47 -3.35
C GLU A 174 8.01 -19.28 -2.12
N ALA A 175 8.85 -20.31 -2.33
CA ALA A 175 9.24 -21.27 -1.29
C ALA A 175 10.62 -21.01 -0.66
N PHE A 176 11.47 -20.15 -1.24
CA PHE A 176 12.89 -20.11 -0.88
C PHE A 176 13.32 -18.86 -0.09
N PHE A 177 12.64 -17.71 -0.21
CA PHE A 177 13.14 -16.47 0.42
C PHE A 177 12.03 -15.51 0.87
N GLY A 178 11.29 -15.87 1.92
CA GLY A 178 10.65 -14.85 2.77
C GLY A 178 9.17 -14.55 2.55
N ASP A 179 8.40 -15.46 1.92
CA ASP A 179 6.92 -15.39 1.97
C ASP A 179 6.41 -15.53 3.43
N GLU A 180 7.20 -16.18 4.30
CA GLU A 180 6.96 -16.34 5.75
C GLU A 180 7.16 -15.04 6.56
N ALA A 181 7.96 -14.09 6.06
CA ALA A 181 8.16 -12.80 6.75
C ALA A 181 7.01 -11.80 6.52
N HIS A 182 6.18 -12.04 5.49
CA HIS A 182 5.12 -11.14 5.05
C HIS A 182 3.72 -11.76 5.16
N GLY A 183 3.62 -13.08 5.23
CA GLY A 183 2.40 -13.83 5.48
C GLY A 183 2.00 -13.76 6.95
N HIS A 184 0.85 -13.18 7.24
CA HIS A 184 0.26 -13.21 8.58
C HIS A 184 -1.25 -13.43 8.46
N PRO A 185 -1.89 -14.31 9.27
CA PRO A 185 -3.31 -14.67 9.10
C PRO A 185 -4.27 -13.48 9.12
N ARG A 186 -3.90 -12.40 9.81
CA ARG A 186 -4.66 -11.14 9.92
C ARG A 186 -4.29 -10.06 8.87
N THR A 187 -3.43 -10.40 7.91
CA THR A 187 -3.03 -9.53 6.80
C THR A 187 -3.76 -9.99 5.53
N PRO A 188 -4.77 -9.26 5.05
CA PRO A 188 -5.46 -9.63 3.82
C PRO A 188 -4.53 -9.50 2.61
N GLU A 189 -4.52 -10.53 1.77
CA GLU A 189 -3.85 -10.51 0.47
C GLU A 189 -4.86 -10.18 -0.64
N LYS A 190 -4.49 -9.28 -1.55
CA LYS A 190 -5.34 -8.93 -2.71
C LYS A 190 -4.49 -8.79 -3.98
N PRO A 191 -5.06 -9.06 -5.18
CA PRO A 191 -4.34 -8.87 -6.42
C PRO A 191 -4.15 -7.39 -6.76
N ALA A 192 -2.93 -7.00 -7.12
CA ALA A 192 -2.56 -5.59 -7.36
C ALA A 192 -3.30 -4.94 -8.54
N ASN A 193 -3.79 -5.72 -9.50
CA ASN A 193 -4.57 -5.21 -10.64
C ASN A 193 -6.02 -4.84 -10.31
N LYS A 194 -6.52 -5.19 -9.12
CA LYS A 194 -7.91 -4.90 -8.71
C LYS A 194 -8.03 -3.67 -7.83
N LEU A 195 -6.95 -3.26 -7.14
CA LEU A 195 -6.99 -2.13 -6.23
C LEU A 195 -6.40 -0.89 -6.89
N LYS A 196 -7.16 0.20 -6.84
CA LYS A 196 -6.72 1.53 -7.26
C LYS A 196 -5.99 2.24 -6.14
N LEU A 197 -5.04 3.11 -6.48
CA LEU A 197 -4.25 3.87 -5.50
C LEU A 197 -5.14 4.61 -4.50
N TRP A 198 -6.20 5.29 -4.96
CA TRP A 198 -7.10 6.02 -4.04
C TRP A 198 -7.81 5.13 -3.01
N GLN A 199 -8.08 3.86 -3.35
CA GLN A 199 -8.75 2.95 -2.42
C GLN A 199 -7.86 2.58 -1.24
N VAL A 200 -6.55 2.63 -1.41
CA VAL A 200 -5.57 2.38 -0.34
C VAL A 200 -5.14 3.71 0.29
N LEU A 201 -4.73 4.70 -0.50
CA LEU A 201 -4.13 5.93 0.03
C LEU A 201 -5.11 6.86 0.75
N GLU A 202 -6.42 6.75 0.53
CA GLU A 202 -7.43 7.62 1.15
C GLU A 202 -8.33 6.92 2.19
N THR A 203 -8.23 5.60 2.31
CA THR A 203 -9.17 4.80 3.11
C THR A 203 -8.49 4.32 4.38
N GLU A 204 -9.16 4.45 5.53
CA GLU A 204 -8.72 3.82 6.77
C GLU A 204 -8.80 2.29 6.66
N PRO A 205 -7.86 1.52 7.23
CA PRO A 205 -6.76 1.94 8.12
C PRO A 205 -5.44 2.29 7.38
N TYR A 206 -5.44 2.30 6.04
CA TYR A 206 -4.22 2.42 5.23
C TYR A 206 -3.79 3.88 5.00
N LYS A 207 -4.71 4.82 5.17
CA LYS A 207 -4.48 6.24 4.89
C LYS A 207 -3.28 6.77 5.67
N GLY A 208 -2.35 7.39 4.94
CA GLY A 208 -1.12 7.97 5.51
C GLY A 208 -0.09 6.94 5.97
N GLN A 209 -0.33 5.63 5.82
CA GLN A 209 0.64 4.60 6.16
C GLN A 209 1.76 4.51 5.14
N GLN A 210 2.92 3.98 5.55
CA GLN A 210 4.01 3.70 4.62
C GLN A 210 3.70 2.44 3.82
N CYS A 211 3.86 2.52 2.50
CA CYS A 211 3.86 1.35 1.62
C CYS A 211 5.31 0.92 1.38
N ILE A 212 5.59 -0.37 1.61
CA ILE A 212 6.81 -1.03 1.14
C ILE A 212 6.51 -1.61 -0.23
N TYR A 213 7.44 -1.43 -1.16
CA TYR A 213 7.46 -2.13 -2.43
C TYR A 213 8.67 -3.06 -2.41
N THR A 214 8.41 -4.37 -2.47
CA THR A 214 9.44 -5.40 -2.51
C THR A 214 9.56 -5.87 -3.95
N TYR A 215 10.77 -5.85 -4.49
CA TYR A 215 11.08 -6.40 -5.80
C TYR A 215 12.24 -7.37 -5.63
N ASP A 216 12.01 -8.65 -5.93
CA ASP A 216 13.06 -9.66 -5.89
C ASP A 216 13.99 -9.46 -7.07
N PHE A 217 15.32 -9.47 -6.86
CA PHE A 217 16.29 -9.35 -7.95
C PHE A 217 16.78 -10.71 -8.48
N GLY A 218 16.29 -11.83 -7.92
CA GLY A 218 16.56 -13.17 -8.46
C GLY A 218 18.04 -13.59 -8.43
N ASP A 219 18.92 -12.81 -7.80
CA ASP A 219 20.34 -13.10 -7.69
C ASP A 219 20.57 -14.16 -6.60
N ASN A 220 20.56 -15.44 -7.01
CA ASN A 220 21.23 -16.56 -6.36
C ASN A 220 21.89 -17.45 -7.41
#